data_AF-A0A1C5Z199-F1
#
_entry.id   AF-A0A1C5Z199-F1
#
_cell.length_a   1.000
_cell.length_b   1.000
_cell.length_c   1.000
_cell.angle_alpha   90.00
_cell.angle_beta   90.00
_cell.angle_gamma   90.00
#
_symmetry.space_group_name_H-M   'P 1'
#
loop_
_entity.id
_entity.type
_entity.pdbx_description
1 polymer ?
#
loop_
_entity_poly.entity_id
_entity_poly.type
_entity_poly.pdbx_seq_one_letter_code
_entity_poly.pdbx_strand_id
1 'polypeptide(L)'
;MSYSVYLPNYSIGENCYKELPYVARNYGKKAVVIGGKTAMEKTKDALLEGIKGSDLEITDFIWYGGDSSYENGNALIANPAVRNADIIFGVGGGRACDTAKYVANELDKPLFTFPTVASNCAAVTAICVIYNANGTFREYYYPKLADHTFINTAVIADSPYDLLWAGIGDALSKECEAVFSSKGKPLSHTPLMGVQLSKVCTQPLLDYGKEALASLKAHKVSDALMQVTLDIIVSTGIVSNMTTHIPDYYYNSSLAHCVYNGSTITRHGHEHLHGEVVSLGVLCLLTYEGANALRDTIMKFNASIGLPVCFDDIDITEDEFDLMADRILTSTEWQYRPQDVTREKFIACMKEQNKIGQEFKKQTGSL
;
A
#
# COMPACT_ATOMS: atom_id res chain seq x y z
N MET A 1 7.29 22.02 21.65
CA MET A 1 8.06 21.13 20.75
C MET A 1 7.81 21.60 19.33
N SER A 2 8.85 21.78 18.53
CA SER A 2 8.73 22.04 17.09
C SER A 2 8.70 20.70 16.35
N TYR A 3 7.80 20.55 15.37
CA TYR A 3 7.78 19.40 14.46
C TYR A 3 7.40 19.88 13.05
N SER A 4 7.79 19.13 12.04
CA SER A 4 7.46 19.40 10.63
C SER A 4 6.60 18.26 10.09
N VAL A 5 5.58 18.60 9.30
CA VAL A 5 4.78 17.63 8.54
C VAL A 5 4.95 17.98 7.07
N TYR A 6 5.39 17.00 6.30
CA TYR A 6 5.52 17.11 4.85
C TYR A 6 4.37 16.32 4.23
N LEU A 7 3.71 16.92 3.25
CA LEU A 7 2.69 16.23 2.45
C LEU A 7 3.32 15.77 1.13
N PRO A 8 2.90 14.63 0.57
CA PRO A 8 3.38 14.17 -0.72
C PRO A 8 2.99 15.14 -1.85
N ASN A 9 3.94 15.42 -2.74
CA ASN A 9 3.65 16.08 -4.01
C ASN A 9 3.48 15.02 -5.10
N TYR A 10 2.50 15.20 -5.98
CA TYR A 10 2.28 14.25 -7.07
C TYR A 10 1.76 14.89 -8.35
N SER A 11 1.97 14.20 -9.47
CA SER A 11 1.35 14.49 -10.76
C SER A 11 0.75 13.20 -11.32
N ILE A 12 -0.44 13.28 -11.90
CA ILE A 12 -1.15 12.13 -12.47
C ILE A 12 -1.58 12.41 -13.90
N GLY A 13 -1.55 11.38 -14.74
CA GLY A 13 -2.06 11.40 -16.11
C GLY A 13 -1.11 10.75 -17.11
N GLU A 14 -1.59 10.49 -18.32
CA GLU A 14 -0.82 9.77 -19.35
C GLU A 14 0.46 10.50 -19.77
N ASN A 15 0.44 11.83 -19.64
CA ASN A 15 1.53 12.72 -20.04
C ASN A 15 2.27 13.34 -18.84
N CYS A 16 2.01 12.89 -17.60
CA CYS A 16 2.52 13.56 -16.40
C CYS A 16 4.06 13.59 -16.32
N TYR A 17 4.75 12.67 -16.99
CA TYR A 17 6.22 12.66 -17.04
C TYR A 17 6.79 13.85 -17.82
N LYS A 18 6.00 14.55 -18.65
CA LYS A 18 6.45 15.80 -19.32
C LYS A 18 6.66 16.94 -18.33
N GLU A 19 6.14 16.83 -17.11
CA GLU A 19 6.39 17.79 -16.04
C GLU A 19 7.74 17.54 -15.35
N LEU A 20 8.42 16.41 -15.61
CA LEU A 20 9.72 16.06 -14.99
C LEU A 20 10.76 17.17 -15.10
N PRO A 21 11.04 17.75 -16.30
CA PRO A 21 12.03 18.81 -16.41
C PRO A 21 11.71 20.01 -15.54
N TYR A 22 10.43 20.37 -15.43
CA TYR A 22 10.02 21.46 -14.56
C TYR A 22 10.22 21.06 -13.10
N VAL A 23 9.59 19.99 -12.62
CA VAL A 23 9.60 19.62 -11.20
C VAL A 23 11.03 19.32 -10.70
N ALA A 24 11.86 18.64 -11.49
CA ALA A 24 13.21 18.23 -11.09
C ALA A 24 14.30 19.31 -11.26
N ARG A 25 14.00 20.47 -11.89
CA ARG A 25 15.02 21.46 -12.32
C ARG A 25 15.99 21.96 -11.25
N ASN A 26 15.60 21.90 -9.98
CA ASN A 26 16.40 22.40 -8.85
C ASN A 26 17.12 21.28 -8.07
N TYR A 27 17.01 20.02 -8.52
CA TYR A 27 17.49 18.85 -7.79
C TYR A 27 18.73 18.20 -8.41
N GLY A 28 19.15 18.65 -9.60
CA GLY A 28 20.29 18.10 -10.33
C GLY A 28 19.97 17.86 -11.81
N LYS A 29 20.94 17.32 -12.54
CA LYS A 29 20.80 17.03 -13.97
C LYS A 29 20.97 15.55 -14.31
N LYS A 30 21.59 14.75 -13.46
CA LYS A 30 21.83 13.32 -13.71
C LYS A 30 20.95 12.46 -12.82
N ALA A 31 19.98 11.78 -13.40
CA ALA A 31 19.12 10.84 -12.71
C ALA A 31 19.58 9.40 -12.97
N VAL A 32 19.55 8.57 -11.93
CA VAL A 32 19.64 7.11 -12.07
C VAL A 32 18.28 6.49 -11.81
N VAL A 33 17.89 5.52 -12.63
CA VAL A 33 16.64 4.77 -12.41
C VAL A 33 16.96 3.49 -11.63
N ILE A 34 16.25 3.29 -10.51
CA ILE A 34 16.28 2.06 -9.71
C ILE A 34 14.88 1.48 -9.75
N GLY A 35 14.73 0.25 -10.23
CA GLY A 35 13.38 -0.32 -10.37
C GLY A 35 13.31 -1.80 -10.66
N GLY A 36 12.07 -2.31 -10.73
CA GLY A 36 11.79 -3.67 -11.20
C GLY A 36 12.07 -3.81 -12.69
N LYS A 37 12.48 -5.00 -13.16
CA LYS A 37 12.82 -5.22 -14.59
C LYS A 37 11.66 -4.84 -15.52
N THR A 38 10.48 -5.42 -15.29
CA THR A 38 9.25 -5.12 -16.05
C THR A 38 8.80 -3.68 -15.89
N ALA A 39 8.89 -3.12 -14.68
CA ALA A 39 8.50 -1.74 -14.41
C ALA A 39 9.35 -0.74 -15.19
N MET A 40 10.67 -0.94 -15.20
CA MET A 40 11.59 -0.11 -15.98
C MET A 40 11.36 -0.28 -17.48
N GLU A 41 11.15 -1.51 -17.97
CA GLU A 41 10.82 -1.76 -19.38
C GLU A 41 9.56 -1.00 -19.81
N LYS A 42 8.49 -1.06 -19.02
CA LYS A 42 7.20 -0.41 -19.32
C LYS A 42 7.22 1.12 -19.24
N THR A 43 8.17 1.70 -18.50
CA THR A 43 8.24 3.15 -18.27
C THR A 43 9.38 3.84 -19.00
N LYS A 44 10.38 3.11 -19.48
CA LYS A 44 11.61 3.66 -20.07
C LYS A 44 11.33 4.67 -21.17
N ASP A 45 10.49 4.31 -22.14
CA ASP A 45 10.20 5.20 -23.28
C ASP A 45 9.46 6.46 -22.83
N ALA A 46 8.50 6.33 -21.92
CA ALA A 46 7.77 7.47 -21.35
C ALA A 46 8.70 8.40 -20.54
N LEU A 47 9.65 7.85 -19.79
CA LEU A 47 10.65 8.62 -19.04
C LEU A 47 11.58 9.37 -19.99
N LEU A 48 12.14 8.69 -21.01
CA LEU A 48 13.03 9.30 -21.99
C LEU A 48 12.34 10.38 -22.82
N GLU A 49 11.09 10.17 -23.23
CA GLU A 49 10.31 11.19 -23.91
C GLU A 49 9.94 12.36 -22.98
N GLY A 50 9.65 12.09 -21.71
CA GLY A 50 9.32 13.12 -20.71
C GLY A 50 10.46 14.11 -20.45
N ILE A 51 11.72 13.68 -20.57
CA ILE A 51 12.90 14.53 -20.37
C ILE A 51 13.48 15.11 -21.66
N LYS A 52 12.93 14.75 -22.81
CA LYS A 52 13.47 15.13 -24.12
C LYS A 52 13.48 16.64 -24.30
N GLY A 53 14.62 17.15 -24.80
CA GLY A 53 14.81 18.59 -24.98
C GLY A 53 15.06 19.38 -23.69
N SER A 54 15.26 18.68 -22.56
CA SER A 54 15.66 19.29 -21.29
C SER A 54 17.13 19.02 -20.96
N ASP A 55 17.61 19.64 -19.89
CA ASP A 55 18.95 19.44 -19.31
C ASP A 55 19.05 18.17 -18.44
N LEU A 56 17.95 17.45 -18.23
CA LEU A 56 17.91 16.24 -17.42
C LEU A 56 18.37 15.02 -18.25
N GLU A 57 19.27 14.23 -17.68
CA GLU A 57 19.86 13.04 -18.28
C GLU A 57 19.58 11.84 -17.38
N ILE A 58 19.03 10.75 -17.94
CA ILE A 58 18.97 9.46 -17.25
C ILE A 58 20.23 8.66 -17.61
N THR A 59 21.09 8.43 -16.63
CA THR A 59 22.43 7.87 -16.83
C THR A 59 22.47 6.34 -16.83
N ASP A 60 21.56 5.68 -16.10
CA ASP A 60 21.48 4.22 -16.02
C ASP A 60 20.10 3.73 -15.55
N PHE A 61 19.80 2.45 -15.82
CA PHE A 61 18.62 1.71 -15.35
C PHE A 61 19.07 0.46 -14.59
N ILE A 62 18.91 0.47 -13.27
CA ILE A 62 19.45 -0.54 -12.38
C ILE A 62 18.32 -1.33 -11.72
N TRP A 63 18.41 -2.65 -11.77
CA TRP A 63 17.47 -3.53 -11.08
C TRP A 63 17.65 -3.45 -9.56
N TYR A 64 16.56 -3.28 -8.82
CA TYR A 64 16.59 -3.10 -7.36
C TYR A 64 16.99 -4.35 -6.55
N GLY A 65 17.16 -5.52 -7.18
CA GLY A 65 17.54 -6.76 -6.51
C GLY A 65 16.39 -7.70 -6.14
N GLY A 66 15.14 -7.32 -6.43
CA GLY A 66 13.97 -8.22 -6.33
C GLY A 66 13.24 -8.17 -4.99
N ASP A 67 13.88 -7.73 -3.91
CA ASP A 67 13.23 -7.49 -2.63
C ASP A 67 13.70 -6.20 -1.95
N SER A 68 12.84 -5.58 -1.15
CA SER A 68 13.15 -4.46 -0.25
C SER A 68 13.88 -4.99 0.98
N SER A 69 15.17 -5.25 0.82
CA SER A 69 16.06 -5.72 1.88
C SER A 69 17.28 -4.82 2.01
N TYR A 70 17.91 -4.80 3.19
CA TYR A 70 19.13 -4.01 3.39
C TYR A 70 20.28 -4.48 2.51
N GLU A 71 20.37 -5.77 2.20
CA GLU A 71 21.42 -6.31 1.33
C GLU A 71 21.32 -5.71 -0.08
N ASN A 72 20.11 -5.70 -0.65
CA ASN A 72 19.84 -5.11 -1.95
C ASN A 72 20.05 -3.59 -1.94
N GLY A 73 19.54 -2.90 -0.92
CA GLY A 73 19.75 -1.46 -0.73
C GLY A 73 21.23 -1.09 -0.63
N ASN A 74 22.00 -1.81 0.20
CA ASN A 74 23.43 -1.57 0.38
C ASN A 74 24.25 -1.84 -0.89
N ALA A 75 23.86 -2.85 -1.68
CA ALA A 75 24.47 -3.09 -2.98
C ALA A 75 24.27 -1.91 -3.94
N LEU A 76 23.07 -1.30 -3.94
CA LEU A 76 22.78 -0.09 -4.72
C LEU A 76 23.53 1.14 -4.20
N ILE A 77 23.64 1.31 -2.88
CA ILE A 77 24.42 2.40 -2.24
C ILE A 77 25.91 2.32 -2.65
N ALA A 78 26.44 1.11 -2.81
CA ALA A 78 27.82 0.88 -3.25
C ALA A 78 28.01 1.06 -4.77
N ASN A 79 26.93 1.06 -5.57
CA ASN A 79 27.01 1.12 -7.02
C ASN A 79 27.50 2.51 -7.51
N PRO A 80 28.60 2.60 -8.28
CA PRO A 80 29.11 3.88 -8.76
C PRO A 80 28.12 4.71 -9.58
N ALA A 81 27.26 4.09 -10.38
CA ALA A 81 26.24 4.80 -11.16
C ALA A 81 25.25 5.52 -10.23
N VAL A 82 24.84 4.86 -9.14
CA VAL A 82 23.96 5.45 -8.12
C VAL A 82 24.68 6.55 -7.35
N ARG A 83 25.94 6.35 -6.97
CA ARG A 83 26.74 7.35 -6.24
C ARG A 83 27.02 8.60 -7.07
N ASN A 84 27.21 8.46 -8.39
CA ASN A 84 27.53 9.56 -9.29
C ASN A 84 26.30 10.30 -9.84
N ALA A 85 25.09 9.78 -9.65
CA ALA A 85 23.85 10.50 -10.01
C ALA A 85 23.52 11.60 -9.00
N ASP A 86 22.88 12.67 -9.46
CA ASP A 86 22.35 13.72 -8.59
C ASP A 86 21.01 13.28 -7.97
N ILE A 87 20.17 12.59 -8.76
CA ILE A 87 18.78 12.26 -8.44
C ILE A 87 18.54 10.75 -8.55
N ILE A 88 17.71 10.18 -7.67
CA ILE A 88 17.24 8.80 -7.77
C ILE A 88 15.79 8.77 -8.26
N PHE A 89 15.52 7.97 -9.29
CA PHE A 89 14.19 7.65 -9.80
C PHE A 89 13.80 6.23 -9.37
N GLY A 90 12.89 6.11 -8.40
CA GLY A 90 12.35 4.83 -7.93
C GLY A 90 11.16 4.38 -8.76
N VAL A 91 11.32 3.33 -9.58
CA VAL A 91 10.32 2.89 -10.57
C VAL A 91 9.81 1.48 -10.26
N GLY A 92 8.52 1.32 -9.97
CA GLY A 92 7.97 -0.01 -9.74
C GLY A 92 6.74 -0.06 -8.84
N GLY A 93 6.53 -1.21 -8.21
CA GLY A 93 5.59 -1.35 -7.10
C GLY A 93 6.26 -1.09 -5.74
N GLY A 94 5.56 -1.43 -4.65
CA GLY A 94 5.98 -1.06 -3.30
C GLY A 94 7.42 -1.45 -2.93
N ARG A 95 7.84 -2.69 -3.20
CA ARG A 95 9.22 -3.14 -2.87
C ARG A 95 10.30 -2.35 -3.61
N ALA A 96 10.08 -1.98 -4.87
CA ALA A 96 11.02 -1.16 -5.64
C ALA A 96 11.07 0.28 -5.09
N CYS A 97 9.90 0.87 -4.81
CA CYS A 97 9.80 2.20 -4.21
C CYS A 97 10.46 2.26 -2.82
N ASP A 98 10.22 1.26 -1.97
CA ASP A 98 10.81 1.17 -0.63
C ASP A 98 12.33 1.02 -0.67
N THR A 99 12.85 0.20 -1.59
CA THR A 99 14.30 0.09 -1.83
C THR A 99 14.89 1.42 -2.26
N ALA A 100 14.27 2.11 -3.22
CA ALA A 100 14.75 3.41 -3.70
C ALA A 100 14.68 4.50 -2.61
N LYS A 101 13.63 4.50 -1.78
CA LYS A 101 13.51 5.38 -0.61
C LYS A 101 14.63 5.17 0.40
N TYR A 102 14.92 3.91 0.73
CA TYR A 102 16.04 3.58 1.61
C TYR A 102 17.37 4.09 1.04
N VAL A 103 17.67 3.75 -0.22
CA VAL A 103 18.92 4.17 -0.89
C VAL A 103 19.05 5.70 -0.95
N ALA A 104 17.98 6.41 -1.29
CA ALA A 104 17.99 7.87 -1.38
C ALA A 104 18.13 8.54 -0.01
N ASN A 105 17.53 7.97 1.04
CA ASN A 105 17.66 8.48 2.39
C ASN A 105 19.10 8.31 2.92
N GLU A 106 19.70 7.13 2.74
CA GLU A 106 21.07 6.85 3.20
C GLU A 106 22.14 7.65 2.44
N LEU A 107 21.90 7.96 1.16
CA LEU A 107 22.80 8.79 0.35
C LEU A 107 22.49 10.30 0.44
N ASP A 108 21.45 10.68 1.18
CA ASP A 108 20.87 12.03 1.20
C ASP A 108 20.68 12.65 -0.19
N LYS A 109 20.03 11.91 -1.07
CA LYS A 109 19.74 12.35 -2.45
C LYS A 109 18.26 12.69 -2.64
N PRO A 110 17.94 13.59 -3.58
CA PRO A 110 16.58 13.76 -4.07
C PRO A 110 16.01 12.46 -4.63
N LEU A 111 14.73 12.24 -4.39
CA LEU A 111 14.00 11.04 -4.79
C LEU A 111 12.72 11.40 -5.53
N PHE A 112 12.53 10.79 -6.68
CA PHE A 112 11.28 10.83 -7.42
C PHE A 112 10.75 9.42 -7.60
N THR A 113 9.47 9.21 -7.33
CA THR A 113 8.84 7.88 -7.43
C THR A 113 7.90 7.79 -8.62
N PHE A 114 7.90 6.63 -9.27
CA PHE A 114 7.14 6.33 -10.47
C PHE A 114 6.42 5.00 -10.26
N PRO A 115 5.31 5.00 -9.49
CA PRO A 115 4.52 3.79 -9.29
C PRO A 115 4.01 3.27 -10.64
N THR A 116 4.22 1.98 -10.87
CA THR A 116 3.78 1.29 -12.09
C THR A 116 2.57 0.38 -11.86
N VAL A 117 2.14 0.27 -10.61
CA VAL A 117 0.98 -0.50 -10.16
C VAL A 117 0.28 0.30 -9.06
N ALA A 118 -1.04 0.22 -9.00
CA ALA A 118 -1.85 0.79 -7.91
C ALA A 118 -2.21 -0.32 -6.93
N SER A 119 -1.21 -0.85 -6.21
CA SER A 119 -1.38 -1.97 -5.29
C SER A 119 -1.18 -1.61 -3.81
N ASN A 120 -0.61 -0.43 -3.54
CA ASN A 120 -0.36 0.14 -2.20
C ASN A 120 0.11 1.59 -2.33
N CYS A 121 0.27 2.25 -1.19
CA CYS A 121 0.67 3.66 -1.10
C CYS A 121 2.17 3.92 -0.94
N ALA A 122 3.04 2.90 -1.09
CA ALA A 122 4.47 3.01 -0.79
C ALA A 122 5.18 4.13 -1.56
N ALA A 123 4.71 4.50 -2.76
CA ALA A 123 5.32 5.54 -3.57
C ALA A 123 5.30 6.94 -2.93
N VAL A 124 4.36 7.21 -2.00
CA VAL A 124 4.17 8.52 -1.37
C VAL A 124 4.34 8.50 0.15
N THR A 125 4.64 7.35 0.76
CA THR A 125 4.79 7.24 2.22
C THR A 125 6.23 7.44 2.68
N ALA A 126 6.36 8.00 3.89
CA ALA A 126 7.60 8.02 4.68
C ALA A 126 7.78 6.72 5.49
N ILE A 127 7.41 5.59 4.89
CA ILE A 127 7.46 4.26 5.52
C ILE A 127 7.93 3.27 4.47
N CYS A 128 8.95 2.48 4.77
CA CYS A 128 9.39 1.34 3.98
C CYS A 128 9.13 0.05 4.75
N VAL A 129 8.68 -0.99 4.06
CA VAL A 129 8.67 -2.35 4.60
C VAL A 129 9.99 -3.02 4.21
N ILE A 130 10.77 -3.41 5.20
CA ILE A 130 12.02 -4.13 5.02
C ILE A 130 11.79 -5.61 5.28
N TYR A 131 12.30 -6.45 4.39
CA TYR A 131 12.21 -7.90 4.46
C TYR A 131 13.56 -8.53 4.76
N ASN A 132 13.51 -9.73 5.34
CA ASN A 132 14.65 -10.62 5.46
C ASN A 132 14.94 -11.29 4.10
N ALA A 133 16.13 -11.88 3.95
CA ALA A 133 16.52 -12.58 2.72
C ALA A 133 15.58 -13.74 2.32
N ASN A 134 14.83 -14.29 3.28
CA ASN A 134 13.81 -15.32 3.04
C ASN A 134 12.41 -14.75 2.71
N GLY A 135 12.30 -13.44 2.47
CA GLY A 135 11.06 -12.75 2.11
C GLY A 135 10.11 -12.46 3.28
N THR A 136 10.46 -12.86 4.51
CA THR A 136 9.64 -12.58 5.70
C THR A 136 9.78 -11.12 6.14
N PHE A 137 8.73 -10.55 6.71
CA PHE A 137 8.76 -9.21 7.30
C PHE A 137 9.90 -9.11 8.35
N ARG A 138 10.70 -8.04 8.25
CA ARG A 138 11.76 -7.74 9.22
C ARG A 138 11.34 -6.58 10.11
N GLU A 139 11.17 -5.40 9.53
CA GLU A 139 10.83 -4.18 10.26
C GLU A 139 10.33 -3.06 9.34
N TYR A 140 9.86 -1.97 9.94
CA TYR A 140 9.57 -0.72 9.26
C TYR A 140 10.77 0.23 9.33
N TYR A 141 11.14 0.84 8.21
CA TYR A 141 12.13 1.91 8.12
C TYR A 141 11.43 3.22 7.74
N TYR A 142 11.84 4.35 8.34
CA TYR A 142 11.13 5.64 8.19
C TYR A 142 12.02 6.68 7.47
N PRO A 143 11.99 6.76 6.13
CA PRO A 143 12.75 7.72 5.33
C PRO A 143 12.10 9.11 5.28
N LYS A 144 12.79 10.08 4.68
CA LYS A 144 12.13 11.26 4.10
C LYS A 144 11.16 10.87 2.98
N LEU A 145 10.16 11.72 2.73
CA LEU A 145 9.27 11.56 1.56
C LEU A 145 10.06 11.70 0.25
N ALA A 146 9.55 11.07 -0.81
CA ALA A 146 9.95 11.45 -2.16
C ALA A 146 9.64 12.93 -2.40
N ASP A 147 10.53 13.62 -3.11
CA ASP A 147 10.34 15.02 -3.50
C ASP A 147 9.10 15.18 -4.38
N HIS A 148 8.84 14.20 -5.25
CA HIS A 148 7.62 14.14 -6.07
C HIS A 148 7.31 12.72 -6.56
N THR A 149 6.02 12.42 -6.73
CA THR A 149 5.53 11.15 -7.29
C THR A 149 4.81 11.37 -8.63
N PHE A 150 5.24 10.65 -9.66
CA PHE A 150 4.61 10.70 -10.98
C PHE A 150 3.80 9.43 -11.26
N ILE A 151 2.49 9.58 -11.38
CA ILE A 151 1.54 8.47 -11.58
C ILE A 151 1.09 8.49 -13.04
N ASN A 152 1.71 7.65 -13.88
CA ASN A 152 1.32 7.57 -15.29
C ASN A 152 0.12 6.63 -15.46
N THR A 153 -1.05 7.18 -15.79
CA THR A 153 -2.29 6.40 -15.88
C THR A 153 -2.29 5.36 -16.99
N ALA A 154 -1.56 5.57 -18.09
CA ALA A 154 -1.43 4.56 -19.15
C ALA A 154 -0.60 3.36 -18.68
N VAL A 155 0.47 3.60 -17.90
CA VAL A 155 1.26 2.53 -17.28
C VAL A 155 0.42 1.76 -16.26
N ILE A 156 -0.39 2.46 -15.45
CA ILE A 156 -1.32 1.81 -14.52
C ILE A 156 -2.36 0.98 -15.28
N ALA A 157 -2.95 1.50 -16.35
CA ALA A 157 -3.93 0.79 -17.17
C ALA A 157 -3.38 -0.50 -17.81
N ASP A 158 -2.08 -0.57 -18.04
CA ASP A 158 -1.38 -1.75 -18.59
C ASP A 158 -0.84 -2.71 -17.50
N SER A 159 -1.10 -2.40 -16.22
CA SER A 159 -0.59 -3.20 -15.10
C SER A 159 -1.39 -4.49 -14.86
N PRO A 160 -0.81 -5.50 -14.16
CA PRO A 160 -1.51 -6.75 -13.86
C PRO A 160 -2.80 -6.55 -13.06
N TYR A 161 -3.87 -7.23 -13.47
CA TYR A 161 -5.19 -7.16 -12.84
C TYR A 161 -5.17 -7.41 -11.35
N ASP A 162 -4.51 -8.49 -10.94
CA ASP A 162 -4.50 -8.95 -9.55
C ASP A 162 -3.86 -7.93 -8.61
N LEU A 163 -2.96 -7.07 -9.11
CA LEU A 163 -2.30 -6.04 -8.30
C LEU A 163 -3.20 -4.84 -8.01
N LEU A 164 -4.04 -4.42 -8.97
CA LEU A 164 -5.08 -3.41 -8.71
C LEU A 164 -6.17 -4.00 -7.81
N TRP A 165 -6.59 -5.23 -8.10
CA TRP A 165 -7.60 -5.93 -7.32
C TRP A 165 -7.20 -6.09 -5.85
N ALA A 166 -5.97 -6.55 -5.58
CA ALA A 166 -5.42 -6.56 -4.24
C ALA A 166 -5.27 -5.13 -3.67
N GLY A 167 -4.84 -4.15 -4.48
CA GLY A 167 -4.75 -2.75 -4.03
C GLY A 167 -6.08 -2.18 -3.52
N ILE A 168 -7.19 -2.49 -4.18
CA ILE A 168 -8.54 -2.15 -3.72
C ILE A 168 -8.82 -2.81 -2.37
N GLY A 169 -8.50 -4.09 -2.22
CA GLY A 169 -8.69 -4.84 -0.98
C GLY A 169 -7.92 -4.27 0.21
N ASP A 170 -6.68 -3.83 0.00
CA ASP A 170 -5.85 -3.18 1.03
C ASP A 170 -6.37 -1.78 1.37
N ALA A 171 -6.68 -0.96 0.36
CA ALA A 171 -7.12 0.42 0.57
C ALA A 171 -8.46 0.53 1.33
N LEU A 172 -9.35 -0.48 1.22
CA LEU A 172 -10.58 -0.58 2.03
C LEU A 172 -10.30 -0.61 3.53
N SER A 173 -9.10 -1.02 3.98
CA SER A 173 -8.75 -1.05 5.39
C SER A 173 -8.54 0.34 5.98
N LYS A 174 -8.17 1.32 5.15
CA LYS A 174 -7.56 2.56 5.63
C LYS A 174 -8.49 3.36 6.54
N GLU A 175 -9.74 3.54 6.14
CA GLU A 175 -10.75 4.19 6.98
C GLU A 175 -10.99 3.40 8.25
N CYS A 176 -11.34 2.11 8.08
CA CYS A 176 -11.79 1.25 9.16
C CYS A 176 -10.73 1.13 10.26
N GLU A 177 -9.47 0.93 9.89
CA GLU A 177 -8.37 0.79 10.84
C GLU A 177 -7.97 2.09 11.51
N ALA A 178 -7.95 3.21 10.77
CA ALA A 178 -7.66 4.52 11.35
C ALA A 178 -8.73 4.96 12.34
N VAL A 179 -10.01 4.76 12.01
CA VAL A 179 -11.12 5.08 12.91
C VAL A 179 -11.12 4.16 14.14
N PHE A 180 -10.93 2.86 13.94
CA PHE A 180 -10.93 1.88 15.04
C PHE A 180 -9.76 2.10 16.01
N SER A 181 -8.53 2.23 15.50
CA SER A 181 -7.32 2.35 16.32
C SER A 181 -7.23 3.67 17.09
N SER A 182 -7.89 4.72 16.60
CA SER A 182 -7.93 6.06 17.23
C SER A 182 -9.12 6.26 18.18
N LYS A 183 -10.06 5.31 18.22
CA LYS A 183 -11.31 5.41 18.99
C LYS A 183 -11.05 5.70 20.47
N GLY A 184 -11.75 6.71 20.99
CA GLY A 184 -11.67 7.10 22.40
C GLY A 184 -10.35 7.74 22.84
N LYS A 185 -9.41 7.99 21.92
CA LYS A 185 -8.13 8.63 22.22
C LYS A 185 -8.20 10.15 21.95
N PRO A 186 -7.53 10.98 22.77
CA PRO A 186 -7.37 12.41 22.46
C PRO A 186 -6.32 12.57 21.35
N LEU A 187 -6.78 12.86 20.13
CA LEU A 187 -5.89 13.04 18.97
C LEU A 187 -5.28 14.45 18.94
N SER A 188 -3.96 14.51 18.77
CA SER A 188 -3.27 15.76 18.42
C SER A 188 -3.58 16.17 16.97
N HIS A 189 -3.21 17.40 16.59
CA HIS A 189 -3.60 18.00 15.30
C HIS A 189 -3.36 17.10 14.08
N THR A 190 -2.15 16.56 13.91
CA THR A 190 -1.78 15.73 12.74
C THR A 190 -2.57 14.42 12.65
N PRO A 191 -2.58 13.53 13.68
CA PRO A 191 -3.38 12.32 13.62
C PRO A 191 -4.89 12.59 13.58
N LEU A 192 -5.37 13.70 14.15
CA LEU A 192 -6.77 14.12 13.98
C LEU A 192 -7.11 14.36 12.51
N MET A 193 -6.28 15.13 11.79
CA MET A 193 -6.47 15.36 10.35
C MET A 193 -6.34 14.05 9.56
N GLY A 194 -5.36 13.19 9.89
CA GLY A 194 -5.19 11.89 9.24
C GLY A 194 -6.42 10.98 9.38
N VAL A 195 -7.01 10.89 10.58
CA VAL A 195 -8.22 10.10 10.84
C VAL A 195 -9.47 10.70 10.18
N GLN A 196 -9.56 12.03 10.03
CA GLN A 196 -10.67 12.60 9.24
C GLN A 196 -10.48 12.37 7.75
N LEU A 197 -9.25 12.45 7.25
CA LEU A 197 -8.95 12.20 5.86
C LEU A 197 -9.19 10.73 5.49
N SER A 198 -8.93 9.77 6.38
CA SER A 198 -9.13 8.34 6.08
C SER A 198 -10.56 8.00 5.65
N LYS A 199 -11.55 8.79 6.08
CA LYS A 199 -12.96 8.65 5.71
C LYS A 199 -13.27 8.91 4.24
N VAL A 200 -12.32 9.46 3.49
CA VAL A 200 -12.47 9.63 2.04
C VAL A 200 -12.03 8.39 1.26
N CYS A 201 -11.39 7.40 1.91
CA CYS A 201 -10.82 6.24 1.23
C CYS A 201 -11.87 5.20 0.81
N THR A 202 -12.83 4.87 1.68
CA THR A 202 -13.73 3.71 1.42
C THR A 202 -14.68 3.97 0.25
N GLN A 203 -15.34 5.14 0.23
CA GLN A 203 -16.44 5.40 -0.70
C GLN A 203 -16.01 5.37 -2.19
N PRO A 204 -14.90 6.00 -2.61
CA PRO A 204 -14.42 5.91 -3.99
C PRO A 204 -14.13 4.48 -4.43
N LEU A 205 -13.62 3.62 -3.54
CA LEU A 205 -13.36 2.21 -3.86
C LEU A 205 -14.66 1.45 -4.12
N LEU A 206 -15.69 1.69 -3.31
CA LEU A 206 -17.01 1.07 -3.50
C LEU A 206 -17.71 1.56 -4.77
N ASP A 207 -17.61 2.86 -5.06
CA ASP A 207 -18.29 3.48 -6.21
C ASP A 207 -17.62 3.14 -7.54
N TYR A 208 -16.28 3.16 -7.57
CA TYR A 208 -15.51 3.08 -8.82
C TYR A 208 -14.72 1.78 -8.99
N GLY A 209 -14.50 1.00 -7.93
CA GLY A 209 -13.61 -0.17 -7.95
C GLY A 209 -13.94 -1.19 -9.03
N LYS A 210 -15.22 -1.51 -9.20
CA LYS A 210 -15.68 -2.46 -10.23
C LYS A 210 -15.43 -1.95 -11.66
N GLU A 211 -15.68 -0.67 -11.90
CA GLU A 211 -15.44 -0.05 -13.22
C GLU A 211 -13.94 0.12 -13.49
N ALA A 212 -13.14 0.45 -12.46
CA ALA A 212 -11.69 0.52 -12.55
C ALA A 212 -11.08 -0.83 -12.96
N LEU A 213 -11.52 -1.92 -12.34
CA LEU A 213 -11.10 -3.28 -12.69
C LEU A 213 -11.50 -3.66 -14.13
N ALA A 214 -12.70 -3.30 -14.55
CA ALA A 214 -13.13 -3.51 -15.94
C ALA A 214 -12.30 -2.69 -16.95
N SER A 215 -11.96 -1.45 -16.59
CA SER A 215 -11.13 -0.56 -17.41
C SER A 215 -9.70 -1.09 -17.55
N LEU A 216 -9.12 -1.57 -16.46
CA LEU A 216 -7.81 -2.20 -16.43
C LEU A 216 -7.77 -3.47 -17.28
N LYS A 217 -8.80 -4.34 -17.17
CA LYS A 217 -8.92 -5.54 -18.01
C LYS A 217 -9.01 -5.21 -19.51
N ALA A 218 -9.52 -4.02 -19.85
CA ALA A 218 -9.58 -3.50 -21.21
C ALA A 218 -8.33 -2.69 -21.61
N HIS A 219 -7.31 -2.59 -20.75
CA HIS A 219 -6.12 -1.76 -20.93
C HIS A 219 -6.45 -0.30 -21.28
N LYS A 220 -7.49 0.24 -20.64
CA LYS A 220 -8.04 1.57 -20.96
C LYS A 220 -7.99 2.49 -19.74
N VAL A 221 -7.46 3.70 -19.95
CA VAL A 221 -7.57 4.79 -18.99
C VAL A 221 -9.02 5.25 -18.89
N SER A 222 -9.53 5.34 -17.66
CA SER A 222 -10.86 5.83 -17.34
C SER A 222 -10.81 6.69 -16.08
N ASP A 223 -11.85 7.50 -15.86
CA ASP A 223 -11.99 8.28 -14.63
C ASP A 223 -12.06 7.36 -13.41
N ALA A 224 -12.84 6.28 -13.47
CA ALA A 224 -12.91 5.28 -12.40
C ALA A 224 -11.53 4.70 -12.03
N LEU A 225 -10.72 4.32 -13.03
CA LEU A 225 -9.36 3.84 -12.79
C LEU A 225 -8.49 4.92 -12.15
N MET A 226 -8.62 6.17 -12.59
CA MET A 226 -7.88 7.30 -12.04
C MET A 226 -8.28 7.58 -10.57
N GLN A 227 -9.57 7.59 -10.24
CA GLN A 227 -10.07 7.79 -8.87
C GLN A 227 -9.56 6.70 -7.93
N VAL A 228 -9.67 5.43 -8.33
CA VAL A 228 -9.17 4.30 -7.53
C VAL A 228 -7.65 4.35 -7.38
N THR A 229 -6.92 4.73 -8.42
CA THR A 229 -5.46 4.88 -8.37
C THR A 229 -5.04 5.98 -7.39
N LEU A 230 -5.70 7.16 -7.46
CA LEU A 230 -5.46 8.25 -6.53
C LEU A 230 -5.79 7.83 -5.10
N ASP A 231 -6.86 7.08 -4.90
CA ASP A 231 -7.20 6.60 -3.58
C ASP A 231 -6.14 5.66 -3.00
N ILE A 232 -5.80 4.59 -3.73
CA ILE A 232 -4.84 3.56 -3.32
C ILE A 232 -3.44 4.14 -3.10
N ILE A 233 -3.00 5.07 -3.94
CA ILE A 233 -1.64 5.61 -3.84
C ILE A 233 -1.61 6.84 -2.93
N VAL A 234 -2.44 7.84 -3.20
CA VAL A 234 -2.32 9.19 -2.62
C VAL A 234 -3.15 9.32 -1.33
N SER A 235 -4.45 9.05 -1.37
CA SER A 235 -5.32 9.25 -0.19
C SER A 235 -4.83 8.42 0.98
N THR A 236 -4.65 7.12 0.77
CA THR A 236 -4.15 6.19 1.79
C THR A 236 -2.74 6.55 2.25
N GLY A 237 -1.87 7.03 1.35
CA GLY A 237 -0.50 7.42 1.66
C GLY A 237 -0.40 8.68 2.53
N ILE A 238 -1.23 9.69 2.26
CA ILE A 238 -1.34 10.88 3.10
C ILE A 238 -1.84 10.47 4.49
N VAL A 239 -2.88 9.63 4.55
CA VAL A 239 -3.38 9.09 5.83
C VAL A 239 -2.25 8.40 6.58
N SER A 240 -1.53 7.48 5.94
CA SER A 240 -0.41 6.76 6.55
C SER A 240 0.63 7.70 7.16
N ASN A 241 1.05 8.73 6.43
CA ASN A 241 2.02 9.71 6.91
C ASN A 241 1.52 10.53 8.10
N MET A 242 0.20 10.72 8.23
CA MET A 242 -0.41 11.51 9.29
C MET A 242 -0.87 10.68 10.49
N THR A 243 -1.03 9.37 10.30
CA THR A 243 -1.48 8.42 11.34
C THR A 243 -0.35 7.57 11.93
N THR A 244 0.89 7.77 11.48
CA THR A 244 2.06 7.03 11.98
C THR A 244 3.18 7.98 12.43
N HIS A 245 3.55 7.87 13.70
CA HIS A 245 4.77 8.46 14.23
C HIS A 245 5.23 7.64 15.45
N ILE A 246 5.96 6.55 15.22
CA ILE A 246 6.43 5.67 16.30
C ILE A 246 7.59 6.34 17.06
N PRO A 247 7.65 6.29 18.40
CA PRO A 247 6.73 5.57 19.30
C PRO A 247 5.53 6.36 19.81
N ASP A 248 5.33 7.60 19.36
CA ASP A 248 4.29 8.49 19.89
C ASP A 248 2.86 8.03 19.59
N TYR A 249 2.59 7.63 18.34
CA TYR A 249 1.30 7.10 17.93
C TYR A 249 1.38 6.21 16.68
N TYR A 250 0.44 5.27 16.61
CA TYR A 250 0.23 4.41 15.45
C TYR A 250 -1.26 4.13 15.31
N TYR A 251 -1.86 4.71 14.26
CA TYR A 251 -3.27 4.54 13.90
C TYR A 251 -3.44 4.04 12.45
N ASN A 252 -2.34 3.70 11.77
CA ASN A 252 -2.38 3.39 10.34
C ASN A 252 -3.00 2.03 10.00
N SER A 253 -2.84 1.06 10.92
CA SER A 253 -3.26 -0.33 10.76
C SER A 253 -3.63 -0.91 12.14
N SER A 254 -4.49 -1.94 12.15
CA SER A 254 -5.02 -2.60 13.35
C SER A 254 -5.47 -4.04 13.04
N LEU A 255 -6.71 -4.42 13.35
CA LEU A 255 -7.17 -5.81 13.30
C LEU A 255 -7.20 -6.40 11.90
N ALA A 256 -7.44 -5.61 10.86
CA ALA A 256 -7.47 -6.14 9.49
C ALA A 256 -6.07 -6.60 9.06
N HIS A 257 -5.05 -5.78 9.33
CA HIS A 257 -3.66 -6.16 9.12
C HIS A 257 -3.19 -7.26 10.08
N CYS A 258 -3.76 -7.39 11.29
CA CYS A 258 -3.52 -8.57 12.14
C CYS A 258 -4.01 -9.87 11.48
N VAL A 259 -5.15 -9.87 10.79
CA VAL A 259 -5.61 -11.06 10.04
C VAL A 259 -4.60 -11.43 8.95
N TYR A 260 -4.14 -10.46 8.16
CA TYR A 260 -3.08 -10.69 7.17
C TYR A 260 -1.80 -11.23 7.81
N ASN A 261 -1.26 -10.54 8.83
CA ASN A 261 -0.02 -10.96 9.49
C ASN A 261 -0.11 -12.37 10.07
N GLY A 262 -1.27 -12.74 10.65
CA GLY A 262 -1.53 -14.09 11.14
C GLY A 262 -1.58 -15.13 10.02
N SER A 263 -2.20 -14.79 8.88
CA SER A 263 -2.33 -15.70 7.73
C SER A 263 -0.98 -16.16 7.17
N THR A 264 0.06 -15.34 7.29
CA THR A 264 1.39 -15.63 6.71
C THR A 264 2.07 -16.90 7.24
N ILE A 265 1.60 -17.45 8.36
CA ILE A 265 2.13 -18.68 8.95
C ILE A 265 1.17 -19.88 8.87
N THR A 266 0.03 -19.70 8.22
CA THR A 266 -0.94 -20.77 7.95
C THR A 266 -0.50 -21.62 6.76
N ARG A 267 -1.16 -22.77 6.56
CA ARG A 267 -0.79 -23.73 5.50
C ARG A 267 -0.77 -23.08 4.11
N HIS A 268 -1.78 -22.27 3.79
CA HIS A 268 -1.98 -21.70 2.45
C HIS A 268 -2.00 -20.16 2.41
N GLY A 269 -1.97 -19.47 3.56
CA GLY A 269 -2.08 -18.01 3.58
C GLY A 269 -0.96 -17.24 2.84
N HIS A 270 0.17 -17.88 2.56
CA HIS A 270 1.26 -17.31 1.76
C HIS A 270 1.00 -17.33 0.24
N GLU A 271 -0.04 -18.06 -0.21
CA GLU A 271 -0.45 -18.14 -1.61
C GLU A 271 -1.37 -16.97 -2.01
N HIS A 272 -1.98 -16.30 -1.03
CA HIS A 272 -2.89 -15.17 -1.24
C HIS A 272 -2.16 -13.82 -1.26
N LEU A 273 -2.73 -12.86 -1.99
CA LEU A 273 -2.18 -11.51 -2.06
C LEU A 273 -2.45 -10.73 -0.76
N HIS A 274 -1.61 -9.75 -0.47
CA HIS A 274 -1.72 -8.94 0.75
C HIS A 274 -3.11 -8.32 0.91
N GLY A 275 -3.55 -7.55 -0.07
CA GLY A 275 -4.84 -6.85 0.00
C GLY A 275 -6.06 -7.76 -0.11
N GLU A 276 -5.90 -8.95 -0.68
CA GLU A 276 -6.93 -9.99 -0.67
C GLU A 276 -7.26 -10.39 0.78
N VAL A 277 -6.25 -10.77 1.56
CA VAL A 277 -6.44 -11.15 2.97
C VAL A 277 -6.79 -9.95 3.85
N VAL A 278 -6.19 -8.77 3.61
CA VAL A 278 -6.55 -7.55 4.35
C VAL A 278 -8.03 -7.22 4.17
N SER A 279 -8.59 -7.39 2.96
CA SER A 279 -10.02 -7.14 2.72
C SER A 279 -10.94 -8.02 3.57
N LEU A 280 -10.59 -9.29 3.78
CA LEU A 280 -11.30 -10.17 4.73
C LEU A 280 -11.08 -9.68 6.17
N GLY A 281 -9.87 -9.25 6.49
CA GLY A 281 -9.52 -8.61 7.75
C GLY A 281 -10.39 -7.38 8.08
N VAL A 282 -10.78 -6.59 7.08
CA VAL A 282 -11.71 -5.45 7.25
C VAL A 282 -13.08 -5.95 7.72
N LEU A 283 -13.58 -7.04 7.14
CA LEU A 283 -14.85 -7.63 7.58
C LEU A 283 -14.76 -8.14 9.02
N CYS A 284 -13.64 -8.77 9.40
CA CYS A 284 -13.37 -9.14 10.79
C CYS A 284 -13.34 -7.90 11.71
N LEU A 285 -12.65 -6.83 11.33
CA LEU A 285 -12.61 -5.60 12.14
C LEU A 285 -14.01 -5.03 12.35
N LEU A 286 -14.83 -4.94 11.30
CA LEU A 286 -16.17 -4.38 11.40
C LEU A 286 -17.13 -5.28 12.18
N THR A 287 -16.97 -6.60 12.10
CA THR A 287 -17.66 -7.56 12.99
C THR A 287 -17.25 -7.36 14.44
N TYR A 288 -15.96 -7.18 14.71
CA TYR A 288 -15.45 -6.91 16.05
C TYR A 288 -16.06 -5.64 16.65
N GLU A 289 -16.16 -4.57 15.85
CA GLU A 289 -16.74 -3.30 16.27
C GLU A 289 -18.28 -3.32 16.37
N GLY A 290 -18.94 -4.30 15.76
CA GLY A 290 -20.40 -4.33 15.60
C GLY A 290 -20.93 -3.36 14.54
N ALA A 291 -20.06 -2.92 13.61
CA ALA A 291 -20.38 -2.02 12.51
C ALA A 291 -21.05 -2.76 11.33
N ASN A 292 -22.12 -3.50 11.62
CA ASN A 292 -22.73 -4.48 10.70
C ASN A 292 -23.18 -3.88 9.36
N ALA A 293 -23.73 -2.66 9.35
CA ALA A 293 -24.21 -2.04 8.11
C ALA A 293 -23.06 -1.75 7.11
N LEU A 294 -21.92 -1.27 7.61
CA LEU A 294 -20.74 -1.03 6.78
C LEU A 294 -20.10 -2.37 6.37
N ARG A 295 -20.00 -3.33 7.29
CA ARG A 295 -19.51 -4.68 6.99
C ARG A 295 -20.30 -5.31 5.85
N ASP A 296 -21.63 -5.30 5.93
CA ASP A 296 -22.48 -5.94 4.92
C ASP A 296 -22.40 -5.24 3.57
N THR A 297 -22.13 -3.93 3.56
CA THR A 297 -21.87 -3.15 2.34
C THR A 297 -20.55 -3.56 1.70
N ILE A 298 -19.46 -3.59 2.47
CA ILE A 298 -18.14 -4.01 1.99
C ILE A 298 -18.15 -5.48 1.58
N MET A 299 -18.81 -6.36 2.33
CA MET A 299 -18.93 -7.79 2.02
C MET A 299 -19.63 -8.03 0.67
N LYS A 300 -20.72 -7.28 0.39
CA LYS A 300 -21.39 -7.33 -0.93
C LYS A 300 -20.47 -6.83 -2.04
N PHE A 301 -19.73 -5.76 -1.79
CA PHE A 301 -18.76 -5.24 -2.76
C PHE A 301 -17.64 -6.24 -3.03
N ASN A 302 -17.00 -6.77 -1.98
CA ASN A 302 -15.95 -7.80 -2.05
C ASN A 302 -16.40 -8.96 -2.93
N ALA A 303 -17.55 -9.56 -2.62
CA ALA A 303 -18.11 -10.66 -3.40
C ALA A 303 -18.37 -10.28 -4.87
N SER A 304 -18.77 -9.03 -5.14
CA SER A 304 -19.06 -8.56 -6.50
C SER A 304 -17.82 -8.41 -7.40
N ILE A 305 -16.63 -8.33 -6.81
CA ILE A 305 -15.34 -8.24 -7.50
C ILE A 305 -14.41 -9.43 -7.20
N GLY A 306 -14.91 -10.45 -6.50
CA GLY A 306 -14.19 -11.68 -6.19
C GLY A 306 -13.25 -11.64 -4.99
N LEU A 307 -13.26 -10.58 -4.18
CA LEU A 307 -12.52 -10.55 -2.90
C LEU A 307 -13.18 -11.48 -1.86
N PRO A 308 -12.39 -12.03 -0.91
CA PRO A 308 -12.88 -12.98 0.08
C PRO A 308 -13.89 -12.36 1.04
N VAL A 309 -14.84 -13.19 1.46
CA VAL A 309 -15.87 -12.85 2.46
C VAL A 309 -15.88 -13.80 3.66
N CYS A 310 -15.28 -14.98 3.52
CA CYS A 310 -14.99 -15.93 4.59
C CYS A 310 -13.55 -16.48 4.48
N PHE A 311 -13.07 -17.15 5.53
CA PHE A 311 -11.73 -17.75 5.56
C PHE A 311 -11.58 -18.94 4.61
N ASP A 312 -12.69 -19.61 4.27
CA ASP A 312 -12.72 -20.66 3.26
C ASP A 312 -12.30 -20.14 1.87
N ASP A 313 -12.49 -18.84 1.59
CA ASP A 313 -12.09 -18.22 0.31
C ASP A 313 -10.57 -18.02 0.22
N ILE A 314 -9.86 -18.13 1.36
CA ILE A 314 -8.40 -18.01 1.45
C ILE A 314 -7.73 -19.25 2.04
N ASP A 315 -8.38 -20.41 1.90
CA ASP A 315 -7.86 -21.72 2.28
C ASP A 315 -7.37 -21.82 3.74
N ILE A 316 -8.00 -21.07 4.66
CA ILE A 316 -7.71 -21.08 6.09
C ILE A 316 -8.91 -21.65 6.86
N THR A 317 -8.65 -22.64 7.70
CA THR A 317 -9.67 -23.27 8.55
C THR A 317 -9.57 -22.80 10.01
N GLU A 318 -10.68 -22.91 10.76
CA GLU A 318 -10.76 -22.37 12.13
C GLU A 318 -9.76 -22.99 13.11
N ASP A 319 -9.21 -24.19 12.85
CA ASP A 319 -8.15 -24.80 13.66
C ASP A 319 -6.82 -24.04 13.59
N GLU A 320 -6.66 -23.13 12.62
CA GLU A 320 -5.46 -22.30 12.47
C GLU A 320 -5.61 -20.93 13.14
N PHE A 321 -6.77 -20.57 13.68
CA PHE A 321 -7.01 -19.23 14.25
C PHE A 321 -6.20 -18.95 15.51
N ASP A 322 -5.96 -19.97 16.34
CA ASP A 322 -5.08 -19.83 17.51
C ASP A 322 -3.63 -19.54 17.08
N LEU A 323 -3.16 -20.24 16.03
CA LEU A 323 -1.83 -20.03 15.45
C LEU A 323 -1.69 -18.61 14.90
N MET A 324 -2.68 -18.14 14.14
CA MET A 324 -2.73 -16.76 13.62
C MET A 324 -2.69 -15.72 14.75
N ALA A 325 -3.48 -15.94 15.81
CA ALA A 325 -3.56 -15.01 16.93
C ALA A 325 -2.25 -14.94 17.73
N ASP A 326 -1.52 -16.05 17.87
CA ASP A 326 -0.23 -16.08 18.55
C ASP A 326 0.85 -15.34 17.76
N ARG A 327 0.84 -15.48 16.43
CA ARG A 327 1.81 -14.82 15.53
C ARG A 327 1.83 -13.31 15.68
N ILE A 328 0.66 -12.71 15.88
CA ILE A 328 0.47 -11.27 15.82
C ILE A 328 0.70 -10.56 17.16
N LEU A 329 0.87 -11.30 18.26
CA LEU A 329 1.08 -10.71 19.59
C LEU A 329 2.30 -9.78 19.66
N THR A 330 3.29 -10.00 18.79
CA THR A 330 4.52 -9.20 18.70
C THR A 330 4.47 -8.13 17.60
N SER A 331 3.40 -8.08 16.80
CA SER A 331 3.24 -7.10 15.71
C SER A 331 3.00 -5.69 16.23
N THR A 332 3.38 -4.69 15.44
CA THR A 332 3.12 -3.27 15.76
C THR A 332 1.62 -3.00 15.86
N GLU A 333 0.83 -3.54 14.93
CA GLU A 333 -0.62 -3.40 14.90
C GLU A 333 -1.27 -3.88 16.21
N TRP A 334 -0.79 -5.01 16.72
CA TRP A 334 -1.29 -5.54 18.00
C TRP A 334 -0.79 -4.76 19.21
N GLN A 335 0.43 -4.24 19.19
CA GLN A 335 0.97 -3.44 20.29
C GLN A 335 0.21 -2.12 20.47
N TYR A 336 -0.28 -1.52 19.39
CA TYR A 336 -0.98 -0.22 19.40
C TYR A 336 -2.52 -0.32 19.33
N ARG A 337 -3.06 -1.54 19.33
CA ARG A 337 -4.50 -1.81 19.33
C ARG A 337 -5.24 -1.14 20.50
N PRO A 338 -6.56 -0.89 20.39
CA PRO A 338 -7.37 -0.48 21.53
C PRO A 338 -7.26 -1.46 22.71
N GLN A 339 -7.19 -0.95 23.94
CA GLN A 339 -6.87 -1.74 25.14
C GLN A 339 -7.89 -2.82 25.48
N ASP A 340 -9.13 -2.66 25.02
CA ASP A 340 -10.23 -3.61 25.20
C ASP A 340 -10.19 -4.80 24.22
N VAL A 341 -9.26 -4.77 23.26
CA VAL A 341 -8.97 -5.88 22.35
C VAL A 341 -8.15 -6.96 23.06
N THR A 342 -8.75 -8.14 23.19
CA THR A 342 -8.11 -9.35 23.70
C THR A 342 -7.98 -10.40 22.60
N ARG A 343 -7.05 -11.35 22.79
CA ARG A 343 -6.82 -12.49 21.91
C ARG A 343 -8.10 -13.30 21.69
N GLU A 344 -8.83 -13.55 22.77
CA GLU A 344 -10.06 -14.36 22.78
C GLU A 344 -11.16 -13.69 21.96
N LYS A 345 -11.35 -12.37 22.13
CA LYS A 345 -12.33 -11.62 21.35
C LYS A 345 -11.94 -11.53 19.87
N PHE A 346 -10.65 -11.42 19.57
CA PHE A 346 -10.17 -11.43 18.19
C PHE A 346 -10.46 -12.77 17.49
N ILE A 347 -10.16 -13.90 18.14
CA ILE A 347 -10.49 -15.23 17.63
C ILE A 347 -12.01 -15.41 17.49
N ALA A 348 -12.79 -15.02 18.50
CA ALA A 348 -14.24 -15.12 18.45
C ALA A 348 -14.82 -14.34 17.26
N CYS A 349 -14.28 -13.14 17.01
CA CYS A 349 -14.65 -12.34 15.86
C CYS A 349 -14.32 -13.04 14.53
N MET A 350 -13.12 -13.62 14.38
CA MET A 350 -12.77 -14.34 13.15
C MET A 350 -13.75 -15.49 12.87
N LYS A 351 -14.16 -16.24 13.91
CA LYS A 351 -15.17 -17.30 13.80
C LYS A 351 -16.54 -16.78 13.41
N GLU A 352 -16.97 -15.69 14.04
CA GLU A 352 -18.24 -15.04 13.73
C GLU A 352 -18.27 -14.54 12.28
N GLN A 353 -17.23 -13.84 11.84
CA GLN A 353 -17.10 -13.37 10.47
C GLN A 353 -17.07 -14.53 9.46
N ASN A 354 -16.34 -15.61 9.76
CA ASN A 354 -16.29 -16.78 8.90
C ASN A 354 -17.69 -17.34 8.64
N LYS A 355 -18.46 -17.54 9.72
CA LYS A 355 -19.84 -18.01 9.65
C LYS A 355 -20.74 -17.07 8.84
N ILE A 356 -20.63 -15.76 9.06
CA ILE A 356 -21.42 -14.75 8.33
C ILE A 356 -21.11 -14.80 6.83
N GLY A 357 -19.83 -14.87 6.44
CA GLY A 357 -19.42 -15.00 5.05
C GLY A 357 -19.95 -16.29 4.40
N GLN A 358 -19.85 -17.44 5.08
CA GLN A 358 -20.40 -18.71 4.62
C GLN A 358 -21.92 -18.65 4.41
N GLU A 359 -22.67 -18.00 5.31
CA GLU A 359 -24.11 -17.81 5.19
C GLU A 359 -24.46 -16.88 4.03
N PHE A 360 -23.70 -15.80 3.84
CA PHE A 360 -23.85 -14.89 2.71
C PHE A 360 -23.64 -15.59 1.36
N LYS A 361 -22.59 -16.43 1.24
CA LYS A 361 -22.34 -17.25 0.03
C LYS A 361 -23.50 -18.20 -0.27
N LYS A 362 -24.04 -18.89 0.75
CA LYS A 362 -25.21 -19.78 0.61
C LYS A 362 -26.45 -19.04 0.11
N GLN A 363 -26.67 -17.80 0.57
CA GLN A 363 -27.84 -17.00 0.17
C GLN A 363 -27.71 -16.41 -1.24
N THR A 364 -26.49 -16.09 -1.68
CA THR A 364 -26.24 -15.40 -2.96
C THR A 364 -25.91 -16.34 -4.12
N GLY A 365 -25.66 -17.62 -3.84
CA GLY A 365 -25.28 -18.59 -4.87
C GLY A 365 -23.85 -18.41 -5.38
N SER A 366 -23.07 -17.54 -4.73
CA SER A 366 -21.63 -17.41 -4.93
C SER A 366 -20.96 -18.59 -4.23
N LEU A 367 -20.83 -19.74 -4.91
CA LEU A 367 -20.04 -20.87 -4.45
C LEU A 367 -18.56 -20.62 -4.74
#